data_AF-A0A975GVL8-F1
#
_entry.id   AF-A0A975GVL8-F1
#
_cell.length_a   1.000
_cell.length_b   1.000
_cell.length_c   1.000
_cell.angle_alpha   90.00
_cell.angle_beta   90.00
_cell.angle_gamma   90.00
#
_symmetry.space_group_name_H-M   'P 1'
#
loop_
_entity.id
_entity.type
_entity.pdbx_description
1 polymer ?
#
loop_
_entity_poly.entity_id
_entity_poly.type
_entity_poly.pdbx_seq_one_letter_code
_entity_poly.pdbx_strand_id
1 'polypeptide(L)'
;MEWAVRGMGVFYVLAGVLALRQVLINWRLERMIAAVLPSSPPSSITERAADVMLAMGSVLVLASGAALMMLQPWAVLVFLACWGAQAAYLLWAQRWYRPRDPISARGRRQTLNAFAVYSLATLLVLSMPLAGLLR
;
A
#
# COMPACT_ATOMS: atom_id res chain seq x y z
N MET A 1 -25.51 -8.99 -3.75
CA MET A 1 -24.07 -9.02 -4.08
C MET A 1 -23.43 -7.65 -4.07
N GLU A 2 -24.09 -6.61 -4.59
CA GLU A 2 -23.58 -5.23 -4.64
C GLU A 2 -23.14 -4.66 -3.26
N TRP A 3 -23.89 -4.92 -2.20
CA TRP A 3 -23.53 -4.51 -0.82
C TRP A 3 -22.21 -5.12 -0.32
N ALA A 4 -21.89 -6.35 -0.73
CA ALA A 4 -20.62 -6.98 -0.37
C ALA A 4 -19.44 -6.29 -1.06
N VAL A 5 -19.61 -5.90 -2.32
CA VAL A 5 -18.60 -5.15 -3.10
C VAL A 5 -18.36 -3.77 -2.48
N ARG A 6 -19.43 -3.05 -2.15
CA ARG A 6 -19.33 -1.75 -1.47
C ARG A 6 -18.68 -1.89 -0.09
N GLY A 7 -19.00 -2.95 0.64
CA GLY A 7 -18.35 -3.28 1.92
C GLY A 7 -16.85 -3.51 1.78
N MET A 8 -16.41 -4.23 0.74
CA MET A 8 -14.98 -4.36 0.43
C MET A 8 -14.34 -3.02 0.07
N GLY A 9 -15.04 -2.18 -0.70
CA GLY A 9 -14.60 -0.81 -1.01
C GLY A 9 -14.37 0.01 0.26
N VAL A 10 -15.34 0.02 1.18
CA VAL A 10 -15.22 0.71 2.49
C VAL A 10 -14.04 0.17 3.30
N PHE A 11 -13.87 -1.16 3.36
CA PHE A 11 -12.72 -1.77 4.02
C PHE A 11 -11.38 -1.25 3.47
N TYR A 12 -11.26 -1.16 2.14
CA TYR A 12 -10.06 -0.66 1.48
C TYR A 12 -9.84 0.85 1.66
N VAL A 13 -10.92 1.65 1.69
CA VAL A 13 -10.83 3.08 2.05
C VAL A 13 -10.26 3.22 3.47
N LEU A 14 -10.84 2.50 4.45
CA LEU A 14 -10.40 2.55 5.83
C LEU A 14 -8.94 2.08 5.98
N ALA A 15 -8.56 1.00 5.29
CA ALA A 15 -7.19 0.52 5.25
C ALA A 15 -6.23 1.58 4.71
N GLY A 16 -6.60 2.25 3.61
CA GLY A 16 -5.82 3.35 3.02
C GLY A 16 -5.67 4.55 3.95
N VAL A 17 -6.74 4.96 4.64
CA VAL A 17 -6.70 6.05 5.63
C VAL A 17 -5.76 5.71 6.79
N LEU A 18 -5.88 4.50 7.34
CA LEU A 18 -5.04 4.05 8.46
C LEU A 18 -3.57 3.95 8.06
N ALA A 19 -3.29 3.43 6.86
CA ALA A 19 -1.93 3.36 6.33
C ALA A 19 -1.33 4.76 6.12
N LEU A 20 -2.09 5.68 5.53
CA LEU A 20 -1.64 7.06 5.32
C LEU A 20 -1.38 7.77 6.67
N ARG A 21 -2.23 7.52 7.66
CA ARG A 21 -2.02 8.04 9.03
C ARG A 21 -0.72 7.51 9.64
N GLN A 22 -0.39 6.24 9.45
CA GLN A 22 0.87 5.67 9.94
C GLN A 22 2.07 6.33 9.26
N VAL A 23 2.04 6.54 7.95
CA VAL A 23 3.09 7.25 7.20
C VAL A 23 3.30 8.67 7.77
N LEU A 24 2.21 9.41 7.98
CA LEU A 24 2.27 10.77 8.52
C LEU A 24 2.86 10.81 9.94
N ILE A 25 2.50 9.86 10.80
CA ILE A 25 3.05 9.76 12.15
C ILE A 25 4.54 9.42 12.09
N ASN A 26 4.94 8.47 11.23
CA ASN A 26 6.34 8.07 11.10
C ASN A 26 7.21 9.26 10.66
N TRP A 27 6.78 10.00 9.64
CA TRP A 27 7.49 11.21 9.18
C TRP A 27 7.60 12.29 10.25
N ARG A 28 6.56 12.47 11.08
CA ARG A 28 6.61 13.42 12.20
C ARG A 28 7.61 12.97 13.26
N LEU A 29 7.63 11.69 13.58
CA LEU A 29 8.57 11.11 14.54
C LEU A 29 10.01 11.29 14.07
N GLU A 30 10.29 10.97 12.80
CA GLU A 30 11.61 11.13 12.20
C GLU A 30 12.10 12.58 12.25
N ARG A 31 11.22 13.55 11.94
CA ARG A 31 11.57 14.97 12.06
C ARG A 31 11.88 15.38 13.50
N MET A 32 11.12 14.89 14.48
CA MET A 32 11.39 15.17 15.89
C MET A 32 12.71 14.56 16.34
N ILE A 33 13.00 13.31 15.97
CA ILE A 33 14.26 12.65 16.28
C ILE A 33 15.43 13.40 15.65
N ALA A 34 15.32 13.79 14.37
CA ALA A 34 16.35 14.57 13.69
C ALA A 34 16.58 15.95 14.33
N ALA A 35 15.55 16.58 14.87
CA ALA A 35 15.66 17.85 15.58
C ALA A 35 16.37 17.73 16.94
N VAL A 36 16.22 16.59 17.63
CA VAL A 36 16.84 16.34 18.95
C VAL A 36 18.22 15.69 18.84
N LEU A 37 18.45 14.83 17.85
CA LEU A 37 19.72 14.19 17.52
C LEU A 37 20.18 14.56 16.10
N PRO A 38 20.86 15.72 15.92
CA PRO A 38 21.37 16.16 14.63
C PRO A 38 22.44 15.22 14.03
N SER A 39 23.06 14.38 14.87
CA SER A 39 24.10 13.42 14.49
C SER A 39 23.56 12.12 13.88
N SER A 40 22.23 11.99 13.72
CA SER A 40 21.64 10.81 13.10
C SER A 40 22.12 10.70 11.65
N PRO A 41 22.64 9.54 11.21
CA PRO A 41 23.10 9.38 9.84
C PRO A 41 21.96 9.69 8.86
N PRO A 42 22.24 10.37 7.73
CA PRO A 42 21.21 10.68 6.76
C PRO A 42 20.54 9.38 6.30
N SER A 43 19.20 9.37 6.35
CA SER A 43 18.37 8.28 5.83
C SER A 43 18.91 7.83 4.47
N SER A 44 19.22 6.55 4.34
CA SER A 44 19.73 6.00 3.08
C SER A 44 18.75 6.27 1.94
N ILE A 45 19.25 6.36 0.71
CA ILE A 45 18.39 6.52 -0.49
C ILE A 45 17.33 5.43 -0.53
N THR A 46 17.67 4.22 -0.06
CA THR A 46 16.79 3.07 0.02
C THR A 46 15.66 3.21 1.04
N GLU A 47 15.90 3.85 2.19
CA GLU A 47 14.84 4.12 3.18
C GLU A 47 13.86 5.16 2.67
N ARG A 48 14.37 6.25 2.06
CA ARG A 48 13.51 7.27 1.44
C ARG A 48 12.62 6.68 0.34
N ALA A 49 13.17 5.78 -0.48
CA ALA A 49 12.39 5.10 -1.51
C ALA A 49 11.29 4.21 -0.90
N ALA A 50 11.56 3.53 0.23
CA ALA A 50 10.56 2.75 0.95
C ALA A 50 9.44 3.63 1.52
N ASP A 51 9.77 4.78 2.09
CA ASP A 51 8.77 5.71 2.64
C ASP A 51 7.87 6.31 1.57
N VAL A 52 8.46 6.74 0.45
CA VAL A 52 7.70 7.24 -0.71
C VAL A 52 6.78 6.15 -1.25
N MET A 53 7.26 4.91 -1.32
CA MET A 53 6.45 3.79 -1.77
C MET A 53 5.30 3.48 -0.80
N LEU A 54 5.53 3.52 0.51
CA LEU A 54 4.49 3.34 1.52
C LEU A 54 3.43 4.45 1.44
N ALA A 55 3.85 5.70 1.26
CA ALA A 55 2.95 6.83 1.06
C ALA A 55 2.09 6.66 -0.20
N MET A 56 2.75 6.38 -1.34
CA MET A 56 2.08 6.19 -2.63
C MET A 56 1.14 4.97 -2.59
N GLY A 57 1.58 3.86 -2.00
CA GLY A 57 0.76 2.66 -1.80
C GLY A 57 -0.47 2.95 -0.94
N SER A 58 -0.35 3.74 0.12
CA SER A 58 -1.49 4.13 0.97
C SER A 58 -2.54 4.93 0.20
N VAL A 59 -2.10 5.88 -0.64
CA VAL A 59 -2.99 6.68 -1.49
C VAL A 59 -3.68 5.81 -2.55
N LEU A 60 -2.93 4.90 -3.19
CA LEU A 60 -3.47 3.98 -4.20
C LEU A 60 -4.48 2.99 -3.60
N VAL A 61 -4.23 2.49 -2.39
CA VAL A 61 -5.17 1.64 -1.63
C VAL A 61 -6.44 2.41 -1.28
N LEU A 62 -6.32 3.67 -0.88
CA LEU A 62 -7.48 4.53 -0.60
C LEU A 62 -8.30 4.79 -1.88
N ALA A 63 -7.63 5.16 -2.97
CA ALA A 63 -8.26 5.45 -4.26
C ALA A 63 -8.96 4.22 -4.85
N SER A 64 -8.33 3.05 -4.75
CA SER A 64 -8.91 1.78 -5.20
C SER A 64 -10.14 1.38 -4.39
N GLY A 65 -10.10 1.52 -3.06
CA GLY A 65 -11.26 1.32 -2.19
C GLY A 65 -12.41 2.27 -2.52
N ALA A 66 -12.10 3.55 -2.73
CA ALA A 66 -13.11 4.58 -3.07
C ALA A 66 -13.76 4.29 -4.43
N ALA A 67 -12.96 3.95 -5.45
CA ALA A 67 -13.46 3.59 -6.77
C ALA A 67 -14.36 2.34 -6.71
N LEU A 68 -13.97 1.33 -5.93
CA LEU A 68 -14.76 0.11 -5.73
C LEU A 68 -16.06 0.37 -4.96
N MET A 69 -16.02 1.24 -3.95
CA MET A 69 -17.21 1.68 -3.20
C MET A 69 -18.22 2.38 -4.11
N MET A 70 -17.73 3.15 -5.08
CA MET A 70 -18.55 3.83 -6.09
C MET A 70 -18.89 2.95 -7.30
N LEU A 71 -18.46 1.68 -7.30
CA LEU A 71 -18.67 0.68 -8.36
C LEU A 71 -18.17 1.12 -9.75
N GLN A 72 -17.18 2.01 -9.77
CA GLN A 72 -16.67 2.58 -11.00
C GLN A 72 -15.87 1.54 -11.80
N PRO A 73 -15.99 1.51 -13.14
CA PRO A 73 -15.23 0.59 -13.99
C PRO A 73 -13.71 0.82 -13.90
N TRP A 74 -13.29 2.05 -13.58
CA TRP A 74 -11.88 2.39 -13.39
C TRP A 74 -11.27 1.79 -12.12
N ALA A 75 -12.07 1.22 -11.21
CA ALA A 75 -11.56 0.52 -10.03
C ALA A 75 -10.54 -0.57 -10.42
N VAL A 76 -10.78 -1.28 -11.52
CA VAL A 76 -9.86 -2.29 -12.05
C VAL A 76 -8.48 -1.71 -12.35
N LEU A 77 -8.43 -0.56 -13.03
CA LEU A 77 -7.18 0.10 -13.39
C LEU A 77 -6.39 0.56 -12.17
N VAL A 78 -7.08 1.15 -11.17
CA VAL A 78 -6.43 1.62 -9.93
C VAL A 78 -5.93 0.43 -9.09
N PHE A 79 -6.70 -0.66 -9.02
CA PHE A 79 -6.26 -1.90 -8.36
C PHE A 79 -5.01 -2.48 -9.03
N LEU A 80 -5.00 -2.59 -10.37
CA LEU A 80 -3.85 -3.08 -11.13
C LEU A 80 -2.62 -2.18 -10.99
N ALA A 81 -2.80 -0.85 -11.04
CA ALA A 81 -1.70 0.10 -10.86
C ALA A 81 -1.06 -0.03 -9.47
N CYS A 82 -1.88 -0.14 -8.42
CA CYS A 82 -1.40 -0.36 -7.06
C CYS A 82 -0.69 -1.71 -6.91
N TRP A 83 -1.27 -2.77 -7.47
CA TRP A 83 -0.69 -4.09 -7.45
C TRP A 83 0.68 -4.12 -8.16
N GLY A 84 0.76 -3.52 -9.35
CA GLY A 84 1.99 -3.41 -10.13
C GLY A 84 3.07 -2.60 -9.41
N ALA A 85 2.70 -1.50 -8.77
CA ALA A 85 3.63 -0.71 -7.97
C ALA A 85 4.19 -1.52 -6.78
N GLN A 86 3.34 -2.23 -6.03
CA GLN A 86 3.76 -3.09 -4.92
C GLN A 86 4.66 -4.24 -5.38
N ALA A 87 4.31 -4.89 -6.50
CA ALA A 87 5.12 -5.95 -7.08
C ALA A 87 6.50 -5.44 -7.52
N ALA A 88 6.55 -4.30 -8.22
CA ALA A 88 7.79 -3.66 -8.66
C ALA A 88 8.69 -3.30 -7.47
N TYR A 89 8.11 -2.75 -6.41
CA TYR A 89 8.86 -2.46 -5.18
C TYR A 89 9.42 -3.72 -4.53
N LEU A 90 8.63 -4.80 -4.41
CA LEU A 90 9.11 -6.06 -3.83
C LEU A 90 10.24 -6.69 -4.65
N LEU A 91 10.15 -6.64 -5.98
CA LEU A 91 11.20 -7.12 -6.87
C LEU A 91 12.48 -6.29 -6.74
N TRP A 92 12.35 -4.97 -6.70
CA TRP A 92 13.48 -4.07 -6.47
C TRP A 92 14.11 -4.30 -5.08
N ALA A 93 13.29 -4.37 -4.04
CA ALA A 93 13.74 -4.64 -2.68
C ALA A 93 14.44 -6.00 -2.56
N GLN A 94 13.93 -7.05 -3.22
CA GLN A 94 14.59 -8.37 -3.25
C GLN A 94 15.98 -8.31 -3.90
N ARG A 95 16.15 -7.47 -4.93
CA ARG A 95 17.39 -7.37 -5.71
C ARG A 95 18.45 -6.54 -4.99
N TRP A 96 18.06 -5.43 -4.37
CA TRP A 96 18.98 -4.41 -3.86
C TRP A 96 19.05 -4.33 -2.33
N TYR A 97 18.09 -4.90 -1.61
CA TYR A 97 17.99 -4.81 -0.16
C TYR A 97 17.82 -6.19 0.48
N ARG A 98 18.93 -6.79 0.91
CA ARG A 98 18.92 -8.03 1.71
C ARG A 98 18.88 -7.61 3.18
N PRO A 99 17.74 -7.74 3.90
CA PRO A 99 17.65 -7.32 5.28
C PRO A 99 18.65 -8.11 6.12
N ARG A 100 19.59 -7.42 6.76
CA ARG A 100 20.53 -8.02 7.71
C ARG A 100 19.97 -8.05 9.13
N ASP A 101 19.02 -7.14 9.43
CA ASP A 101 18.47 -6.95 10.77
C ASP A 101 17.09 -7.61 10.96
N PRO A 102 16.79 -8.14 12.17
CA PRO A 102 15.53 -8.83 12.46
C PRO A 102 14.29 -7.92 12.36
N ILE A 103 14.45 -6.61 12.58
CA ILE A 103 13.37 -5.61 12.44
C ILE A 103 12.98 -5.47 10.97
N SER A 104 13.96 -5.31 10.09
CA SER A 104 13.78 -5.19 8.65
C SER A 104 13.20 -6.49 8.04
N ALA A 105 13.49 -7.65 8.64
CA ALA A 105 12.89 -8.92 8.25
C ALA A 105 11.38 -9.00 8.56
N ARG A 106 10.93 -8.45 9.70
CA ARG A 106 9.49 -8.37 10.03
C ARG A 106 8.75 -7.43 9.09
N GLY A 107 9.31 -6.25 8.81
CA GLY A 107 8.74 -5.29 7.86
C GLY A 107 8.49 -5.94 6.49
N ARG A 108 9.47 -6.70 5.99
CA ARG A 108 9.33 -7.42 4.71
C ARG A 108 8.22 -8.48 4.71
N ARG A 109 8.06 -9.24 5.80
CA ARG A 109 6.94 -10.21 5.91
C ARG A 109 5.59 -9.50 5.90
N GLN A 110 5.49 -8.33 6.55
CA GLN A 110 4.27 -7.54 6.56
C GLN A 110 3.94 -7.01 5.15
N THR A 111 4.93 -6.53 4.40
CA THR A 111 4.73 -6.09 3.00
C THR A 111 4.30 -7.24 2.09
N LEU A 112 4.87 -8.44 2.25
CA LEU A 112 4.48 -9.63 1.49
C LEU A 112 3.05 -10.07 1.81
N ASN A 113 2.67 -10.10 3.09
CA ASN A 113 1.30 -10.44 3.48
C ASN A 113 0.29 -9.41 2.95
N ALA A 114 0.62 -8.12 3.05
CA ALA A 114 -0.21 -7.06 2.48
C ALA A 114 -0.38 -7.22 0.96
N PHE A 115 0.71 -7.53 0.24
CA PHE A 115 0.66 -7.79 -1.19
C PHE A 115 -0.18 -9.02 -1.53
N ALA A 116 -0.11 -10.10 -0.74
CA ALA A 116 -0.93 -11.29 -0.95
C ALA A 116 -2.42 -11.00 -0.78
N VAL A 117 -2.80 -10.30 0.30
CA VAL A 117 -4.20 -9.87 0.54
C VAL A 117 -4.69 -8.95 -0.58
N TYR A 118 -3.86 -7.99 -0.98
CA TYR A 118 -4.20 -7.08 -2.07
C TYR A 118 -4.35 -7.81 -3.41
N SER A 119 -3.49 -8.80 -3.69
CA SER A 119 -3.58 -9.65 -4.89
C SER A 119 -4.90 -10.42 -4.96
N LEU A 120 -5.34 -11.00 -3.84
CA LEU A 120 -6.63 -11.68 -3.76
C LEU A 120 -7.79 -10.72 -4.06
N ALA A 121 -7.74 -9.50 -3.51
CA ALA A 121 -8.75 -8.49 -3.82
C ALA A 121 -8.69 -8.02 -5.27
N THR A 122 -7.51 -7.85 -5.87
CA THR A 122 -7.36 -7.51 -7.28
C THR A 122 -7.98 -8.58 -8.18
N LEU A 123 -7.75 -9.87 -7.90
CA LEU A 123 -8.39 -10.98 -8.63
C LEU A 123 -9.92 -10.94 -8.50
N LEU A 124 -10.42 -10.66 -7.29
CA LEU A 124 -11.84 -10.54 -7.04
C LEU A 124 -12.44 -9.35 -7.83
N VAL A 125 -11.79 -8.19 -7.81
CA VAL A 125 -12.19 -7.00 -8.58
C VAL A 125 -12.15 -7.26 -10.09
N LEU A 126 -11.14 -7.98 -10.59
CA LEU A 126 -11.06 -8.40 -12.01
C LEU A 126 -12.20 -9.32 -12.44
N SER A 127 -12.78 -10.08 -11.51
CA SER A 127 -13.94 -10.94 -11.77
C SER A 127 -15.28 -10.19 -11.77
N MET A 128 -15.34 -8.96 -11.24
CA MET A 128 -16.57 -8.17 -11.14
C MET A 128 -17.13 -7.62 -12.46
N PRO A 129 -16.31 -7.20 -13.46
CA PRO A 129 -16.80 -6.89 -14.80
C PRO A 129 -17.55 -8.06 -15.44
N LEU A 130 -17.05 -9.29 -15.26
CA LEU A 130 -17.67 -10.50 -15.80
C LEU A 130 -19.03 -10.80 -15.15
N ALA A 131 -19.25 -10.32 -13.92
CA ALA A 131 -20.51 -10.44 -13.19
C ALA A 131 -21.47 -9.25 -13.44
N GLY A 132 -21.10 -8.26 -14.27
CA GLY A 132 -21.93 -7.08 -14.56
C GLY A 132 -22.16 -6.14 -13.36
N LEU A 133 -21.28 -6.19 -12.35
CA LEU A 133 -21.44 -5.45 -11.09
C LEU A 133 -20.83 -4.04 -11.12
N LEU A 134 -19.88 -3.78 -12.03
CA LEU A 134 -19.30 -2.45 -12.23
C LEU A 134 -20.13 -1.69 -13.26
N ARG A 135 -20.47 -0.42 -12.97
CA ARG A 135 -21.38 0.40 -13.76
C ARG A 135 -20.76 1.75 -14.10
#